data_AF-Q0CWU9-F1
#
_entry.id   AF-Q0CWU9-F1
#
_cell.length_a   1.000
_cell.length_b   1.000
_cell.length_c   1.000
_cell.angle_alpha   90.00
_cell.angle_beta   90.00
_cell.angle_gamma   90.00
#
_symmetry.space_group_name_H-M   'P 1'
#
loop_
_entity.id
_entity.type
_entity.pdbx_description
1 polymer ?
#
loop_
_entity_poly.entity_id
_entity_poly.type
_entity_poly.pdbx_seq_one_letter_code
_entity_poly.pdbx_strand_id
1 'polypeptide(L)'
;MYCDEPTVGQMLFEASRRLVANYMNTHQGGAIPIWVFITLLLNCVFGLPGGESRGSDVTLGSLDSMISLARIIELGPPMDSVDQASTAEEMWRSYIEAESHRRSILCFIVVSGLWSVAYEPIVNVVDFPFSLIEFPWSETLWNARSAAQWQGLWKYPQHKFPGSWSDNVEALLFGKPRPFNGLASLCLLVGLLLYIDGIHREATLDPVDMNMYLQRALDKWWEMHDRTSPENLAINHLCYPAAYYLRISLCLDIRKTMNLMRANQFFAMRAVLREGDLSGAASFARTAMIPWVISRRNQSSMAAIPCGVVITEWAINVLENQRDSPEKDALLAFEDSIRAYWPVASFESPIAVWRAIRRIVFNGPGM
;
A
#
# COMPACT_ATOMS: atom_id res chain seq x y z
N MET A 1 3.58 6.75 -18.57
CA MET A 1 3.56 7.48 -17.29
C MET A 1 4.83 7.24 -16.50
N TYR A 2 5.37 6.01 -16.48
CA TYR A 2 6.68 5.72 -15.92
C TYR A 2 7.74 5.79 -17.03
N CYS A 3 8.26 6.99 -17.22
CA CYS A 3 9.30 7.28 -18.19
C CYS A 3 10.46 7.92 -17.42
N ASP A 4 11.70 7.65 -17.82
CA ASP A 4 12.88 8.28 -17.23
C ASP A 4 12.87 9.80 -17.44
N GLU A 5 12.08 10.28 -18.41
CA GLU A 5 11.80 11.69 -18.67
C GLU A 5 10.48 12.15 -17.99
N PRO A 6 10.56 13.03 -16.98
CA PRO A 6 9.39 13.52 -16.24
C PRO A 6 8.35 14.22 -17.13
N THR A 7 8.81 14.94 -18.17
CA THR A 7 7.96 15.67 -19.12
C THR A 7 7.08 14.71 -19.93
N VAL A 8 7.64 13.60 -20.41
CA VAL A 8 6.90 12.55 -21.13
C VAL A 8 5.91 11.87 -20.20
N GLY A 9 6.31 11.59 -18.95
CA GLY A 9 5.43 11.06 -17.92
C GLY A 9 4.19 11.93 -17.71
N GLN A 10 4.39 13.24 -17.57
CA GLN A 10 3.33 14.24 -17.39
C GLN A 10 2.41 14.36 -18.62
N MET A 11 2.96 14.35 -19.83
CA MET A 11 2.15 14.37 -21.06
C MET A 11 1.26 13.14 -21.17
N LEU A 12 1.80 11.94 -20.86
CA LEU A 12 1.02 10.70 -20.88
C LEU A 12 -0.09 10.70 -19.82
N PHE A 13 0.19 11.24 -18.64
CA PHE A 13 -0.80 11.41 -17.56
C PHE A 13 -1.94 12.36 -17.98
N GLU A 14 -1.63 13.49 -18.58
CA GLU A 14 -2.66 14.43 -19.02
C GLU A 14 -3.46 13.87 -20.21
N ALA A 15 -2.79 13.19 -21.15
CA ALA A 15 -3.45 12.55 -22.29
C ALA A 15 -4.40 11.43 -21.86
N SER A 16 -3.98 10.58 -20.92
CA SER A 16 -4.82 9.48 -20.41
C SER A 16 -6.07 10.01 -19.70
N ARG A 17 -5.94 11.09 -18.93
CA ARG A 17 -7.07 11.74 -18.24
C ARG A 17 -8.09 12.27 -19.23
N ARG A 18 -7.64 12.98 -20.27
CA ARG A 18 -8.53 13.49 -21.32
C ARG A 18 -9.24 12.37 -22.05
N LEU A 19 -8.55 11.26 -22.30
CA LEU A 19 -9.13 10.08 -22.94
C LEU A 19 -10.23 9.45 -22.09
N VAL A 20 -9.99 9.27 -20.79
CA VAL A 20 -11.02 8.77 -19.85
C VAL A 20 -12.19 9.74 -19.75
N ALA A 21 -11.94 11.04 -19.58
CA ALA A 21 -13.01 12.04 -19.48
C ALA A 21 -13.86 12.08 -20.75
N ASN A 22 -13.24 12.02 -21.93
CA ASN A 22 -13.96 11.95 -23.20
C ASN A 22 -14.80 10.68 -23.29
N TYR A 23 -14.28 9.53 -22.89
CA TYR A 23 -15.04 8.28 -22.88
C TYR A 23 -16.26 8.37 -21.95
N MET A 24 -16.07 8.79 -20.70
CA MET A 24 -17.14 8.92 -19.72
C MET A 24 -18.22 9.93 -20.14
N ASN A 25 -17.83 11.02 -20.81
CA ASN A 25 -18.78 12.02 -21.31
C ASN A 25 -19.57 11.54 -22.54
N THR A 26 -18.96 10.72 -23.40
CA THR A 26 -19.58 10.22 -24.64
C THR A 26 -20.41 8.96 -24.42
N HIS A 27 -20.09 8.17 -23.41
CA HIS A 27 -20.76 6.90 -23.11
C HIS A 27 -21.53 6.98 -21.79
N GLN A 28 -22.72 7.56 -21.84
CA GLN A 28 -23.64 7.61 -20.70
C GLN A 28 -24.57 6.38 -20.71
N GLY A 29 -24.05 5.23 -20.28
CA GLY A 29 -24.81 3.99 -20.13
C GLY A 29 -24.09 2.77 -20.72
N GLY A 30 -24.01 1.70 -19.92
CA GLY A 30 -23.32 0.45 -20.26
C GLY A 30 -22.28 0.02 -19.24
N ALA A 31 -21.75 -1.19 -19.38
CA ALA A 31 -20.64 -1.68 -18.57
C ALA A 31 -19.37 -0.87 -18.87
N ILE A 32 -18.70 -0.37 -17.83
CA ILE A 32 -17.44 0.36 -17.99
C ILE A 32 -16.34 -0.64 -18.35
N PRO A 33 -15.59 -0.41 -19.44
CA PRO A 33 -14.51 -1.30 -19.81
C PRO A 33 -13.34 -1.15 -18.82
N ILE A 34 -12.71 -2.28 -18.50
CA ILE A 34 -11.63 -2.37 -17.50
C ILE A 34 -10.47 -1.40 -17.77
N TRP A 35 -10.18 -1.07 -19.03
CA TRP A 35 -9.10 -0.13 -19.36
C TRP A 35 -9.34 1.26 -18.77
N VAL A 36 -10.59 1.71 -18.62
CA VAL A 36 -10.93 3.00 -17.97
C VAL A 36 -10.50 2.95 -16.50
N PHE A 37 -10.84 1.86 -15.83
CA PHE A 37 -10.51 1.64 -14.43
C PHE A 37 -9.00 1.55 -14.20
N ILE A 38 -8.30 0.73 -14.99
CA ILE A 38 -6.84 0.61 -14.93
C ILE A 38 -6.18 1.96 -15.21
N THR A 39 -6.69 2.73 -16.17
CA THR A 39 -6.14 4.06 -16.50
C THR A 39 -6.31 5.03 -15.34
N LEU A 40 -7.47 5.06 -14.70
CA LEU A 40 -7.71 5.88 -13.51
C LEU A 40 -6.82 5.45 -12.32
N LEU A 41 -6.60 4.13 -12.15
CA LEU A 41 -5.71 3.60 -11.13
C LEU A 41 -4.27 4.04 -11.36
N LEU A 42 -3.77 3.93 -12.59
CA LEU A 42 -2.44 4.42 -12.96
C LEU A 42 -2.32 5.93 -12.79
N ASN A 43 -3.36 6.68 -13.13
CA ASN A 43 -3.42 8.12 -12.89
C ASN A 43 -3.34 8.44 -11.40
N CYS A 44 -3.97 7.64 -10.53
CA CYS A 44 -3.84 7.81 -9.10
C CYS A 44 -2.41 7.50 -8.64
N VAL A 45 -1.85 6.35 -8.99
CA VAL A 45 -0.47 6.02 -8.60
C VAL A 45 0.54 7.08 -9.09
N PHE A 46 0.34 7.66 -10.27
CA PHE A 46 1.19 8.73 -10.80
C PHE A 46 0.93 10.11 -10.17
N GLY A 47 -0.34 10.47 -9.95
CA GLY A 47 -0.76 11.78 -9.44
C GLY A 47 -0.58 11.95 -7.93
N LEU A 48 -0.52 10.83 -7.19
CA LEU A 48 -0.14 10.81 -5.78
C LEU A 48 1.37 11.09 -5.62
N PRO A 49 1.76 11.79 -4.55
CA PRO A 49 2.48 13.06 -4.64
C PRO A 49 3.85 12.95 -5.31
N GLY A 50 3.87 13.33 -6.59
CA GLY A 50 5.03 13.76 -7.37
C GLY A 50 5.21 15.28 -7.45
N GLY A 51 4.72 16.05 -6.47
CA GLY A 51 5.33 17.36 -6.14
C GLY A 51 4.69 18.67 -6.62
N GLU A 52 3.48 18.70 -7.20
CA GLU A 52 2.78 19.98 -7.44
C GLU A 52 1.43 20.06 -6.73
N SER A 53 1.19 21.17 -6.03
CA SER A 53 -0.03 21.46 -5.25
C SER A 53 -1.32 21.41 -6.07
N ARG A 54 -1.24 21.50 -7.41
CA ARG A 54 -2.36 21.35 -8.36
C ARG A 54 -2.77 19.90 -8.62
N GLY A 55 -1.96 18.92 -8.22
CA GLY A 55 -2.21 17.48 -8.46
C GLY A 55 -3.14 16.81 -7.44
N SER A 56 -3.39 17.44 -6.28
CA SER A 56 -4.19 16.82 -5.22
C SER A 56 -5.68 16.73 -5.58
N ASP A 57 -6.32 17.83 -5.97
CA ASP A 57 -7.74 17.86 -6.37
C ASP A 57 -8.04 16.95 -7.58
N VAL A 58 -7.10 16.91 -8.52
CA VAL A 58 -7.17 16.06 -9.71
C VAL A 58 -7.12 14.57 -9.36
N THR A 59 -6.24 14.22 -8.43
CA THR A 59 -6.09 12.81 -8.05
C THR A 59 -7.24 12.37 -7.15
N LEU A 60 -7.73 13.26 -6.28
CA LEU A 60 -8.97 13.05 -5.53
C LEU A 60 -10.17 12.85 -6.47
N GLY A 61 -10.31 13.65 -7.53
CA GLY A 61 -11.37 13.43 -8.53
C GLY A 61 -11.24 12.11 -9.29
N SER A 62 -10.01 11.65 -9.56
CA SER A 62 -9.76 10.34 -10.18
C SER A 62 -10.10 9.19 -9.22
N LEU A 63 -9.84 9.39 -7.93
CA LEU A 63 -10.14 8.47 -6.84
C LEU A 63 -11.65 8.33 -6.61
N ASP A 64 -12.37 9.45 -6.52
CA ASP A 64 -13.84 9.48 -6.42
C ASP A 64 -14.49 8.78 -7.61
N SER A 65 -13.94 9.02 -8.81
CA SER A 65 -14.37 8.31 -10.02
C SER A 65 -14.13 6.80 -9.87
N MET A 66 -12.95 6.37 -9.40
CA MET A 66 -12.69 4.94 -9.17
C MET A 66 -13.62 4.30 -8.16
N ILE A 67 -13.94 4.96 -7.04
CA ILE A 67 -14.87 4.42 -6.03
C ILE A 67 -16.24 4.17 -6.67
N SER A 68 -16.73 5.14 -7.45
CA SER A 68 -18.01 5.03 -8.17
C SER A 68 -17.99 3.88 -9.17
N LEU A 69 -16.91 3.76 -9.96
CA LEU A 69 -16.76 2.72 -10.97
C LEU A 69 -16.54 1.33 -10.37
N ALA A 70 -15.80 1.24 -9.27
CA ALA A 70 -15.49 -0.02 -8.61
C ALA A 70 -16.79 -0.76 -8.21
N ARG A 71 -17.82 -0.03 -7.76
CA ARG A 71 -19.15 -0.59 -7.42
C ARG A 71 -19.88 -1.19 -8.61
N ILE A 72 -19.61 -0.68 -9.81
CA ILE A 72 -20.21 -1.16 -11.08
C ILE A 72 -19.40 -2.34 -11.62
N ILE A 73 -18.10 -2.30 -11.41
CA ILE A 73 -17.11 -3.26 -11.92
C ILE A 73 -17.18 -4.59 -11.16
N GLU A 74 -17.69 -4.67 -9.92
CA GLU A 74 -17.90 -5.93 -9.18
C GLU A 74 -18.56 -7.07 -9.99
N LEU A 75 -19.30 -6.75 -11.04
CA LEU A 75 -19.90 -7.68 -12.01
C LEU A 75 -18.91 -8.20 -13.09
N GLY A 76 -17.62 -8.30 -12.78
CA GLY A 76 -16.60 -8.85 -13.69
C GLY A 76 -16.94 -10.26 -14.19
N PRO A 77 -16.30 -10.71 -15.29
CA PRO A 77 -16.62 -12.00 -15.88
C PRO A 77 -16.47 -13.12 -14.83
N PRO A 78 -17.47 -14.00 -14.67
CA PRO A 78 -17.42 -15.07 -13.69
C PRO A 78 -16.26 -16.01 -14.02
N MET A 79 -15.47 -16.36 -13.01
CA MET A 79 -14.33 -17.27 -13.18
C MET A 79 -14.75 -18.69 -13.55
N ASP A 80 -16.01 -19.03 -13.32
CA ASP A 80 -16.64 -20.26 -13.80
C ASP A 80 -16.57 -20.40 -15.33
N SER A 81 -16.36 -19.29 -16.06
CA SER A 81 -16.12 -19.31 -17.50
C SER A 81 -14.79 -19.96 -17.92
N VAL A 82 -13.80 -20.00 -17.02
CA VAL A 82 -12.50 -20.63 -17.30
C VAL A 82 -12.66 -22.13 -17.47
N ASP A 83 -13.49 -22.78 -16.67
CA ASP A 83 -13.72 -24.23 -16.74
C ASP A 83 -14.74 -24.64 -17.83
N GLN A 84 -15.45 -23.66 -18.42
CA GLN A 84 -16.43 -23.89 -19.50
C GLN A 84 -15.83 -23.82 -20.91
N ALA A 85 -14.59 -23.34 -21.05
CA ALA A 85 -13.92 -23.22 -22.34
C ALA A 85 -13.43 -24.56 -22.89
N SER A 86 -13.42 -24.71 -24.22
CA SER A 86 -13.20 -25.99 -24.89
C SER A 86 -11.71 -26.30 -25.15
N THR A 87 -10.88 -25.26 -25.25
CA THR A 87 -9.44 -25.39 -25.53
C THR A 87 -8.60 -24.73 -24.44
N ALA A 88 -7.37 -25.21 -24.25
CA ALA A 88 -6.43 -24.62 -23.28
C ALA A 88 -6.16 -23.12 -23.56
N GLU A 89 -6.19 -22.71 -24.83
CA GLU A 89 -5.99 -21.32 -25.24
C GLU A 89 -7.18 -20.43 -24.83
N GLU A 90 -8.40 -20.91 -25.02
CA GLU A 90 -9.61 -20.19 -24.57
C GLU A 90 -9.68 -20.13 -23.05
N MET A 91 -9.40 -21.24 -22.36
CA MET A 91 -9.33 -21.27 -20.89
C MET A 91 -8.31 -20.26 -20.37
N TRP A 92 -7.10 -20.25 -20.94
CA TRP A 92 -6.06 -19.31 -20.55
C TRP A 92 -6.47 -17.86 -20.81
N ARG A 93 -7.10 -17.56 -21.93
CA ARG A 93 -7.59 -16.21 -22.25
C ARG A 93 -8.68 -15.75 -21.27
N SER A 94 -9.67 -16.59 -21.00
CA SER A 94 -10.72 -16.31 -20.01
C SER A 94 -10.12 -16.10 -18.61
N TYR A 95 -9.11 -16.89 -18.23
CA TYR A 95 -8.38 -16.70 -17.00
C TYR A 95 -7.68 -15.34 -16.95
N ILE A 96 -6.96 -14.97 -18.00
CA ILE A 96 -6.26 -13.67 -18.05
C ILE A 96 -7.25 -12.52 -17.92
N GLU A 97 -8.39 -12.58 -18.60
CA GLU A 97 -9.42 -11.53 -18.53
C GLU A 97 -9.98 -11.39 -17.11
N ALA A 98 -10.42 -12.49 -16.50
CA ALA A 98 -11.04 -12.48 -15.18
C ALA A 98 -10.01 -12.17 -14.06
N GLU A 99 -8.78 -12.67 -14.17
CA GLU A 99 -7.71 -12.36 -13.22
C GLU A 99 -7.20 -10.92 -13.39
N SER A 100 -7.14 -10.37 -14.59
CA SER A 100 -6.84 -8.94 -14.82
C SER A 100 -7.84 -8.05 -14.10
N HIS A 101 -9.12 -8.44 -14.18
CA HIS A 101 -10.22 -7.75 -13.53
C HIS A 101 -10.10 -7.80 -12.00
N ARG A 102 -9.97 -9.01 -11.44
CA ARG A 102 -9.76 -9.22 -10.00
C ARG A 102 -8.55 -8.43 -9.48
N ARG A 103 -7.39 -8.57 -10.13
CA ARG A 103 -6.15 -7.89 -9.74
C ARG A 103 -6.26 -6.37 -9.81
N SER A 104 -6.99 -5.83 -10.77
CA SER A 104 -7.21 -4.38 -10.88
C SER A 104 -7.97 -3.83 -9.67
N ILE A 105 -9.07 -4.50 -9.27
CA ILE A 105 -9.84 -4.12 -8.07
C ILE A 105 -8.97 -4.26 -6.83
N LEU A 106 -8.25 -5.37 -6.67
CA LEU A 106 -7.34 -5.59 -5.54
C LEU A 106 -6.24 -4.51 -5.46
N CYS A 107 -5.68 -4.08 -6.59
CA CYS A 107 -4.72 -2.98 -6.61
C CYS A 107 -5.36 -1.65 -6.21
N PHE A 108 -6.63 -1.40 -6.57
CA PHE A 108 -7.37 -0.25 -6.07
C PHE A 108 -7.54 -0.29 -4.54
N ILE A 109 -7.81 -1.47 -3.96
CA ILE A 109 -7.84 -1.66 -2.49
C ILE A 109 -6.49 -1.32 -1.89
N VAL A 110 -5.41 -1.85 -2.46
CA VAL A 110 -4.05 -1.61 -1.97
C VAL A 110 -3.74 -0.11 -1.96
N VAL A 111 -3.99 0.59 -3.07
CA VAL A 111 -3.76 2.03 -3.17
C VAL A 111 -4.64 2.79 -2.18
N SER A 112 -5.92 2.44 -2.06
CA SER A 112 -6.88 3.14 -1.20
C SER A 112 -6.60 2.93 0.29
N GLY A 113 -6.24 1.72 0.69
CA GLY A 113 -5.87 1.41 2.07
C GLY A 113 -4.56 2.07 2.47
N LEU A 114 -3.54 2.03 1.61
CA LEU A 114 -2.29 2.76 1.86
C LEU A 114 -2.50 4.27 1.90
N TRP A 115 -3.44 4.82 1.11
CA TRP A 115 -3.77 6.24 1.16
C TRP A 115 -4.46 6.63 2.47
N SER A 116 -5.46 5.84 2.89
CA SER A 116 -6.23 6.07 4.13
C SER A 116 -5.34 6.03 5.38
N VAL A 117 -4.16 5.43 5.28
CA VAL A 117 -3.13 5.38 6.32
C VAL A 117 -2.43 6.73 6.53
N ALA A 118 -2.19 7.48 5.45
CA ALA A 118 -1.46 8.74 5.49
C ALA A 118 -2.39 9.96 5.52
N TYR A 119 -3.59 9.78 5.00
CA TYR A 119 -4.57 10.83 4.76
C TYR A 119 -5.91 10.46 5.41
N GLU A 120 -6.96 11.19 5.04
CA GLU A 120 -8.31 10.80 5.41
C GLU A 120 -8.71 9.51 4.69
N PRO A 121 -9.63 8.74 5.29
CA PRO A 121 -10.20 7.63 4.60
C PRO A 121 -10.86 8.06 3.31
N ILE A 122 -10.55 7.31 2.27
CA ILE A 122 -11.31 7.35 1.04
C ILE A 122 -12.59 6.62 1.37
N VAL A 123 -13.66 7.34 1.75
CA VAL A 123 -15.07 6.90 1.87
C VAL A 123 -15.27 5.42 2.21
N ASN A 124 -15.78 5.10 3.42
CA ASN A 124 -16.20 3.76 3.89
C ASN A 124 -15.94 2.61 2.90
N VAL A 125 -14.67 2.25 2.75
CA VAL A 125 -14.22 1.04 2.07
C VAL A 125 -15.00 -0.16 2.64
N VAL A 126 -15.35 -0.12 3.93
CA VAL A 126 -16.24 -1.11 4.57
C VAL A 126 -17.63 -1.28 3.91
N ASP A 127 -18.20 -0.24 3.29
CA ASP A 127 -19.49 -0.32 2.56
C ASP A 127 -19.34 -0.92 1.16
N PHE A 128 -18.10 -1.13 0.71
CA PHE A 128 -17.80 -1.89 -0.48
C PHE A 128 -17.75 -3.38 -0.06
N PRO A 129 -18.40 -4.31 -0.79
CA PRO A 129 -18.44 -5.72 -0.45
C PRO A 129 -17.09 -6.43 -0.71
N PHE A 130 -16.04 -6.00 -0.01
CA PHE A 130 -14.73 -6.64 -0.03
C PHE A 130 -14.77 -8.10 0.39
N SER A 131 -15.76 -8.48 1.18
CA SER A 131 -16.04 -9.87 1.52
C SER A 131 -16.31 -10.76 0.29
N LEU A 132 -16.77 -10.19 -0.83
CA LEU A 132 -17.06 -10.94 -2.05
C LEU A 132 -15.86 -11.05 -2.99
N ILE A 133 -14.79 -10.28 -2.75
CA ILE A 133 -13.62 -10.29 -3.62
C ILE A 133 -12.69 -11.44 -3.21
N GLU A 134 -12.39 -12.31 -4.16
CA GLU A 134 -11.39 -13.36 -3.97
C GLU A 134 -9.97 -12.81 -4.05
N PHE A 135 -9.06 -13.42 -3.30
CA PHE A 135 -7.63 -13.15 -3.47
C PHE A 135 -7.13 -13.56 -4.86
N PRO A 136 -6.06 -12.89 -5.35
CA PRO A 136 -5.53 -13.20 -6.66
C PRO A 136 -4.90 -14.58 -6.64
N TRP A 137 -5.00 -15.28 -7.76
CA TRP A 137 -4.36 -16.58 -7.90
C TRP A 137 -2.84 -16.40 -7.93
N SER A 138 -2.09 -17.50 -7.76
CA SER A 138 -0.63 -17.42 -7.58
C SER A 138 0.08 -16.64 -8.70
N GLU A 139 1.13 -15.90 -8.36
CA GLU A 139 1.93 -15.14 -9.33
C GLU A 139 2.54 -16.06 -10.39
N THR A 140 2.91 -17.29 -10.03
CA THR A 140 3.41 -18.30 -10.97
C THR A 140 2.40 -18.57 -12.09
N LEU A 141 1.11 -18.68 -11.77
CA LEU A 141 0.06 -18.90 -12.77
C LEU A 141 -0.22 -17.65 -13.60
N TRP A 142 -0.23 -16.48 -12.96
CA TRP A 142 -0.43 -15.19 -13.63
C TRP A 142 0.68 -14.87 -14.64
N ASN A 143 1.93 -15.20 -14.30
CA ASN A 143 3.10 -14.94 -15.14
C ASN A 143 3.35 -16.02 -16.21
N ALA A 144 2.44 -16.99 -16.37
CA ALA A 144 2.53 -17.96 -17.46
C ALA A 144 2.45 -17.22 -18.81
N ARG A 145 3.42 -17.47 -19.69
CA ARG A 145 3.58 -16.74 -20.97
C ARG A 145 2.90 -17.42 -22.15
N SER A 146 2.28 -18.57 -21.94
CA SER A 146 1.56 -19.34 -22.96
C SER A 146 0.50 -20.23 -22.32
N ALA A 147 -0.53 -20.58 -23.07
CA ALA A 147 -1.56 -21.53 -22.64
C ALA A 147 -0.98 -22.90 -22.24
N ALA A 148 0.05 -23.37 -22.94
CA ALA A 148 0.71 -24.64 -22.62
C ALA A 148 1.40 -24.61 -21.25
N GLN A 149 2.14 -23.53 -20.97
CA GLN A 149 2.76 -23.31 -19.66
C GLN A 149 1.71 -23.18 -18.57
N TRP A 150 0.67 -22.38 -18.83
CA TRP A 150 -0.43 -22.17 -17.90
C TRP A 150 -1.16 -23.48 -17.59
N GLN A 151 -1.47 -24.30 -18.59
CA GLN A 151 -2.15 -25.59 -18.42
C GLN A 151 -1.30 -26.59 -17.62
N GLY A 152 0.03 -26.55 -17.78
CA GLY A 152 0.95 -27.32 -16.95
C GLY A 152 0.85 -26.97 -15.46
N LEU A 153 0.69 -25.68 -15.15
CA LEU A 153 0.53 -25.16 -13.80
C LEU A 153 -0.91 -25.33 -13.26
N TRP A 154 -1.90 -25.27 -14.15
CA TRP A 154 -3.32 -25.36 -13.83
C TRP A 154 -3.72 -26.68 -13.17
N LYS A 155 -2.93 -27.75 -13.30
CA LYS A 155 -3.25 -29.04 -12.68
C LYS A 155 -3.05 -29.05 -11.16
N TYR A 156 -2.38 -28.05 -10.62
CA TYR A 156 -1.96 -28.02 -9.23
C TYR A 156 -2.89 -27.12 -8.39
N PRO A 157 -3.61 -27.67 -7.41
CA PRO A 157 -4.59 -26.93 -6.62
C PRO A 157 -4.03 -25.72 -5.86
N GLN A 158 -2.76 -25.79 -5.43
CA GLN A 158 -2.12 -24.71 -4.67
C GLN A 158 -1.99 -23.39 -5.44
N HIS A 159 -2.09 -23.43 -6.76
CA HIS A 159 -2.04 -22.23 -7.61
C HIS A 159 -3.41 -21.56 -7.78
N LYS A 160 -4.49 -22.19 -7.29
CA LYS A 160 -5.88 -21.77 -7.49
C LYS A 160 -6.56 -21.38 -6.18
N PHE A 161 -7.62 -20.57 -6.32
CA PHE A 161 -8.65 -20.33 -5.31
C PHE A 161 -8.12 -20.17 -3.87
N PRO A 162 -7.40 -19.06 -3.59
CA PRO A 162 -6.98 -18.74 -2.23
C PRO A 162 -8.14 -18.46 -1.26
N GLY A 163 -9.37 -18.33 -1.75
CA GLY A 163 -10.56 -17.98 -0.96
C GLY A 163 -10.89 -16.49 -1.03
N SER A 164 -11.97 -16.10 -0.35
CA SER A 164 -12.36 -14.69 -0.26
C SER A 164 -11.38 -13.89 0.58
N TRP A 165 -11.33 -12.58 0.36
CA TRP A 165 -10.54 -11.68 1.17
C TRP A 165 -10.95 -11.74 2.65
N SER A 166 -12.26 -11.76 2.95
CA SER A 166 -12.75 -11.79 4.34
C SER A 166 -12.37 -13.07 5.06
N ASP A 167 -12.53 -14.23 4.40
CA ASP A 167 -12.21 -15.52 5.02
C ASP A 167 -10.73 -15.59 5.40
N ASN A 168 -9.86 -15.01 4.58
CA ASN A 168 -8.43 -15.04 4.81
C ASN A 168 -7.96 -14.03 5.85
N VAL A 169 -8.58 -12.85 5.92
CA VAL A 169 -8.36 -11.90 7.02
C VAL A 169 -8.82 -12.51 8.35
N GLU A 170 -9.99 -13.14 8.37
CA GLU A 170 -10.52 -13.84 9.54
C GLU A 170 -9.63 -15.03 9.95
N ALA A 171 -9.19 -15.84 8.98
CA ALA A 171 -8.28 -16.96 9.23
C ALA A 171 -6.94 -16.49 9.81
N LEU A 172 -6.44 -15.31 9.42
CA LEU A 172 -5.23 -14.74 9.99
C LEU A 172 -5.43 -14.32 11.45
N LEU A 173 -6.52 -13.60 11.73
CA LEU A 173 -6.85 -13.10 13.06
C LEU A 173 -7.18 -14.23 14.05
N PHE A 174 -8.10 -15.12 13.67
CA PHE A 174 -8.73 -16.09 14.58
C PHE A 174 -8.45 -17.55 14.23
N GLY A 175 -8.04 -17.83 12.99
CA GLY A 175 -7.91 -19.19 12.47
C GLY A 175 -6.48 -19.68 12.22
N LYS A 176 -6.40 -20.62 11.29
CA LYS A 176 -5.16 -21.16 10.71
C LYS A 176 -4.97 -20.57 9.31
N PRO A 177 -4.19 -19.50 9.16
CA PRO A 177 -3.98 -18.89 7.86
C PRO A 177 -3.18 -19.82 6.93
N ARG A 178 -3.31 -19.57 5.63
CA ARG A 178 -2.48 -20.21 4.60
C ARG A 178 -1.34 -19.25 4.20
N PRO A 179 -0.19 -19.76 3.73
CA PRO A 179 0.85 -18.90 3.20
C PRO A 179 0.36 -18.22 1.91
N PHE A 180 0.58 -16.91 1.82
CA PHE A 180 0.28 -16.11 0.63
C PHE A 180 1.56 -15.49 0.09
N ASN A 181 1.64 -15.39 -1.23
CA ASN A 181 2.75 -14.76 -1.94
C ASN A 181 2.24 -13.66 -2.88
N GLY A 182 3.17 -12.84 -3.36
CA GLY A 182 2.94 -11.80 -4.34
C GLY A 182 1.87 -10.81 -3.88
N LEU A 183 0.96 -10.50 -4.80
CA LEU A 183 -0.11 -9.53 -4.56
C LEU A 183 -1.05 -9.96 -3.41
N ALA A 184 -1.31 -11.26 -3.24
CA ALA A 184 -2.20 -11.76 -2.18
C ALA A 184 -1.68 -11.39 -0.77
N SER A 185 -0.37 -11.50 -0.56
CA SER A 185 0.27 -11.14 0.71
C SER A 185 0.13 -9.64 1.01
N LEU A 186 0.29 -8.77 -0.01
CA LEU A 186 0.07 -7.32 0.14
C LEU A 186 -1.39 -6.99 0.43
N CYS A 187 -2.33 -7.60 -0.30
CA CYS A 187 -3.77 -7.38 -0.09
C CYS A 187 -4.22 -7.84 1.30
N LEU A 188 -3.60 -8.87 1.87
CA LEU A 188 -3.86 -9.30 3.25
C LEU A 188 -3.42 -8.24 4.26
N LEU A 189 -2.20 -7.71 4.13
CA LEU A 189 -1.69 -6.67 5.02
C LEU A 189 -2.47 -5.36 4.90
N VAL A 190 -2.73 -4.89 3.68
CA VAL A 190 -3.56 -3.69 3.48
C VAL A 190 -5.01 -3.95 3.90
N GLY A 191 -5.46 -5.19 3.80
CA GLY A 191 -6.75 -5.59 4.30
C GLY A 191 -6.89 -5.44 5.81
N LEU A 192 -5.88 -5.88 6.58
CA LEU A 192 -5.82 -5.65 8.02
C LEU A 192 -5.89 -4.16 8.35
N LEU A 193 -5.15 -3.32 7.60
CA LEU A 193 -5.18 -1.86 7.79
C LEU A 193 -6.59 -1.29 7.70
N LEU A 194 -7.31 -1.67 6.65
CA LEU A 194 -8.69 -1.23 6.41
C LEU A 194 -9.65 -1.77 7.47
N TYR A 195 -9.48 -3.02 7.90
CA TYR A 195 -10.30 -3.64 8.92
C TYR A 195 -10.16 -2.96 10.28
N ILE A 196 -8.92 -2.68 10.69
CA ILE A 196 -8.63 -1.95 11.93
C ILE A 196 -9.24 -0.55 11.88
N ASP A 197 -9.09 0.15 10.75
CA ASP A 197 -9.68 1.46 10.56
C ASP A 197 -11.21 1.42 10.73
N GLY A 198 -11.87 0.45 10.11
CA GLY A 198 -13.31 0.21 10.26
C GLY A 198 -13.71 0.04 11.73
N ILE A 199 -13.04 -0.85 12.46
CA ILE A 199 -13.34 -1.11 13.88
C ILE A 199 -13.12 0.14 14.75
N HIS A 200 -12.06 0.91 14.51
CA HIS A 200 -11.81 2.13 15.26
C HIS A 200 -12.93 3.17 15.09
N ARG A 201 -13.58 3.21 13.92
CA ARG A 201 -14.70 4.12 13.68
C ARG A 201 -15.99 3.64 14.33
N GLU A 202 -16.23 2.34 14.30
CA GLU A 202 -17.45 1.75 14.84
C GLU A 202 -17.38 1.56 16.36
N ALA A 203 -16.20 1.76 16.97
CA ALA A 203 -15.95 1.60 18.40
C ALA A 203 -16.42 0.25 18.96
N THR A 204 -16.33 -0.80 18.14
CA THR A 204 -16.91 -2.12 18.41
C THR A 204 -16.09 -2.98 19.36
N LEU A 205 -14.79 -2.72 19.47
CA LEU A 205 -13.85 -3.48 20.32
C LEU A 205 -12.97 -2.55 21.16
N ASP A 206 -12.56 -3.05 22.32
CA ASP A 206 -11.59 -2.35 23.17
C ASP A 206 -10.22 -2.26 22.45
N PRO A 207 -9.51 -1.10 22.53
CA PRO A 207 -8.22 -0.94 21.88
C PRO A 207 -7.16 -1.98 22.27
N VAL A 208 -7.19 -2.48 23.52
CA VAL A 208 -6.22 -3.48 24.00
C VAL A 208 -6.43 -4.82 23.29
N ASP A 209 -7.67 -5.27 23.18
CA ASP A 209 -8.02 -6.50 22.48
C ASP A 209 -7.67 -6.41 21.00
N MET A 210 -7.99 -5.27 20.37
CA MET A 210 -7.64 -4.99 18.98
C MET A 210 -6.14 -5.05 18.71
N ASN A 211 -5.36 -4.43 19.59
CA ASN A 211 -3.90 -4.44 19.47
C ASN A 211 -3.33 -5.85 19.61
N MET A 212 -3.86 -6.66 20.53
CA MET A 212 -3.46 -8.05 20.70
C MET A 212 -3.75 -8.89 19.45
N TYR A 213 -4.95 -8.78 18.88
CA TYR A 213 -5.31 -9.53 17.67
C TYR A 213 -4.46 -9.14 16.47
N LEU A 214 -4.21 -7.83 16.30
CA LEU A 214 -3.39 -7.36 15.20
C LEU A 214 -1.92 -7.78 15.35
N GLN A 215 -1.36 -7.66 16.55
CA GLN A 215 0.00 -8.11 16.82
C GLN A 215 0.16 -9.60 16.46
N ARG A 216 -0.81 -10.43 16.90
CA ARG A 216 -0.82 -11.86 16.57
C ARG A 216 -0.94 -12.12 15.07
N ALA A 217 -1.79 -11.38 14.36
CA ALA A 217 -1.95 -11.52 12.91
C ALA A 217 -0.66 -11.16 12.17
N LEU A 218 0.02 -10.08 12.58
CA LEU A 218 1.30 -9.66 12.02
C LEU A 218 2.40 -10.68 12.27
N ASP A 219 2.50 -11.22 13.49
CA ASP A 219 3.52 -12.22 13.82
C ASP A 219 3.30 -13.52 13.03
N LYS A 220 2.06 -13.99 12.91
CA LYS A 220 1.72 -15.13 12.04
C LYS A 220 2.09 -14.86 10.58
N TRP A 221 1.72 -13.69 10.04
CA TRP A 221 2.06 -13.34 8.66
C TRP A 221 3.57 -13.38 8.45
N TRP A 222 4.33 -12.84 9.40
CA TRP A 222 5.78 -12.78 9.36
C TRP A 222 6.45 -14.17 9.34
N GLU A 223 5.90 -15.13 10.09
CA GLU A 223 6.37 -16.51 10.13
C GLU A 223 6.10 -17.26 8.81
N MET A 224 4.98 -16.96 8.15
CA MET A 224 4.57 -17.64 6.91
C MET A 224 5.13 -17.01 5.64
N HIS A 225 5.43 -15.70 5.65
CA HIS A 225 5.80 -14.97 4.45
C HIS A 225 7.22 -15.32 3.98
N ASP A 226 7.33 -16.05 2.87
CA ASP A 226 8.63 -16.41 2.29
C ASP A 226 9.27 -15.21 1.61
N ARG A 227 10.27 -14.64 2.27
CA ARG A 227 11.01 -13.46 1.79
C ARG A 227 11.80 -13.72 0.52
N THR A 228 12.18 -14.97 0.30
CA THR A 228 13.11 -15.38 -0.76
C THR A 228 12.39 -15.87 -2.01
N SER A 229 11.09 -16.12 -1.91
CA SER A 229 10.27 -16.51 -3.05
C SER A 229 10.38 -15.47 -4.18
N PRO A 230 10.63 -15.91 -5.43
CA PRO A 230 10.64 -15.03 -6.60
C PRO A 230 9.36 -14.20 -6.74
N GLU A 231 8.21 -14.77 -6.34
CA GLU A 231 6.91 -14.09 -6.37
C GLU A 231 6.86 -12.89 -5.40
N ASN A 232 7.67 -12.92 -4.34
CA ASN A 232 7.67 -11.91 -3.29
C ASN A 232 8.71 -10.81 -3.49
N LEU A 233 9.72 -11.01 -4.33
CA LEU A 233 10.85 -10.07 -4.46
C LEU A 233 10.41 -8.63 -4.77
N ALA A 234 9.53 -8.46 -5.77
CA ALA A 234 9.06 -7.13 -6.15
C ALA A 234 8.08 -6.53 -5.12
N ILE A 235 7.21 -7.36 -4.52
CA ILE A 235 6.15 -6.90 -3.63
C ILE A 235 6.64 -6.64 -2.20
N ASN A 236 7.78 -7.23 -1.81
CA ASN A 236 8.41 -7.05 -0.50
C ASN A 236 8.68 -5.57 -0.17
N HIS A 237 8.98 -4.76 -1.20
CA HIS A 237 9.16 -3.32 -1.06
C HIS A 237 7.89 -2.58 -0.59
N LEU A 238 6.72 -3.20 -0.72
CA LEU A 238 5.45 -2.65 -0.24
C LEU A 238 4.93 -3.40 1.01
N CYS A 239 5.07 -4.73 1.03
CA CYS A 239 4.58 -5.55 2.14
C CYS A 239 5.27 -5.21 3.46
N TYR A 240 6.61 -5.11 3.49
CA TYR A 240 7.29 -4.82 4.75
C TYR A 240 7.00 -3.42 5.29
N PRO A 241 7.04 -2.34 4.49
CA PRO A 241 6.61 -1.04 4.97
C PRO A 241 5.17 -1.03 5.48
N ALA A 242 4.23 -1.70 4.81
CA ALA A 242 2.84 -1.82 5.28
C ALA A 242 2.75 -2.58 6.62
N ALA A 243 3.46 -3.70 6.76
CA ALA A 243 3.50 -4.48 7.99
C ALA A 243 4.14 -3.72 9.16
N TYR A 244 5.24 -2.98 8.91
CA TYR A 244 5.84 -2.12 9.93
C TYR A 244 4.94 -0.94 10.29
N TYR A 245 4.25 -0.34 9.31
CA TYR A 245 3.26 0.69 9.60
C TYR A 245 2.15 0.17 10.52
N LEU A 246 1.65 -1.05 10.30
CA LEU A 246 0.70 -1.68 11.20
C LEU A 246 1.25 -1.80 12.64
N ARG A 247 2.53 -2.17 12.81
CA ARG A 247 3.19 -2.19 14.13
C ARG A 247 3.33 -0.79 14.75
N ILE A 248 3.62 0.24 13.95
CA ILE A 248 3.67 1.62 14.43
C ILE A 248 2.30 2.06 14.97
N SER A 249 1.22 1.71 14.27
CA SER A 249 -0.15 2.01 14.69
C SER A 249 -0.58 1.32 15.99
N LEU A 250 0.13 0.27 16.42
CA LEU A 250 -0.05 -0.35 17.75
C LEU A 250 0.60 0.46 18.87
N CYS A 251 1.65 1.20 18.55
CA CYS A 251 2.44 1.98 19.51
C CYS A 251 1.98 3.45 19.61
N LEU A 252 1.42 3.99 18.52
CA LEU A 252 1.09 5.40 18.37
C LEU A 252 -0.27 5.58 17.68
N ASP A 253 -0.99 6.63 18.07
CA ASP A 253 -2.15 7.11 17.33
C ASP A 253 -1.70 7.88 16.07
N ILE A 254 -1.26 7.13 15.07
CA ILE A 254 -0.78 7.68 13.80
C ILE A 254 -1.89 8.43 13.06
N ARG A 255 -3.14 8.00 13.20
CA ARG A 255 -4.28 8.68 12.59
C ARG A 255 -4.43 10.10 13.11
N LYS A 256 -4.53 10.26 14.44
CA LYS A 256 -4.60 11.57 15.08
C LYS A 256 -3.38 12.40 14.74
N THR A 257 -2.19 11.78 14.75
CA THR A 257 -0.95 12.44 14.33
C THR A 257 -1.05 13.02 12.92
N MET A 258 -1.46 12.22 11.94
CA MET A 258 -1.56 12.65 10.54
C MET A 258 -2.66 13.70 10.33
N ASN A 259 -3.78 13.60 11.05
CA ASN A 259 -4.83 14.63 11.03
C ASN A 259 -4.32 15.97 11.56
N LEU A 260 -3.59 15.96 12.67
CA LEU A 260 -2.96 17.17 13.24
C LEU A 260 -1.88 17.74 12.31
N MET A 261 -1.09 16.87 11.66
CA MET A 261 -0.11 17.29 10.65
C MET A 261 -0.80 18.03 9.49
N ARG A 262 -1.89 17.48 8.96
CA ARG A 262 -2.67 18.08 7.86
C ARG A 262 -3.33 19.39 8.26
N ALA A 263 -3.78 19.50 9.52
CA ALA A 263 -4.32 20.72 10.09
C ALA A 263 -3.24 21.77 10.45
N ASN A 264 -1.95 21.50 10.18
CA ASN A 264 -0.81 22.32 10.56
C ASN A 264 -0.69 22.55 12.09
N GLN A 265 -1.25 21.65 12.90
CA GLN A 265 -1.22 21.71 14.36
C GLN A 265 -0.02 20.97 14.94
N PHE A 266 1.18 21.39 14.56
CA PHE A 266 2.43 20.66 14.86
C PHE A 266 2.70 20.49 16.36
N PHE A 267 2.35 21.47 17.20
CA PHE A 267 2.56 21.34 18.64
C PHE A 267 1.73 20.19 19.24
N ALA A 268 0.44 20.14 18.91
CA ALA A 268 -0.44 19.06 19.33
C ALA A 268 -0.02 17.71 18.73
N MET A 269 0.40 17.69 17.46
CA MET A 269 0.91 16.50 16.80
C MET A 269 2.10 15.89 17.57
N ARG A 270 3.07 16.72 17.95
CA ARG A 270 4.25 16.29 18.71
C ARG A 270 3.88 15.79 20.11
N ALA A 271 2.92 16.43 20.76
CA ALA A 271 2.41 15.96 22.06
C ALA A 271 1.84 14.55 21.97
N VAL A 272 0.97 14.29 20.99
CA VAL A 272 0.39 12.95 20.75
C VAL A 272 1.47 11.90 20.49
N LEU A 273 2.48 12.22 19.68
CA LEU A 273 3.60 11.30 19.41
C LEU A 273 4.43 10.98 20.66
N ARG A 274 4.59 11.95 21.57
CA ARG A 274 5.37 11.80 22.81
C ARG A 274 4.61 11.12 23.94
N GLU A 275 3.28 11.11 23.88
CA GLU A 275 2.43 10.41 24.85
C GLU A 275 2.49 8.87 24.68
N GLY A 276 2.77 8.38 23.47
CA GLY A 276 2.90 6.96 23.17
C GLY A 276 4.35 6.44 23.18
N ASP A 277 4.54 5.19 22.74
CA ASP A 277 5.88 4.56 22.65
C ASP A 277 6.63 5.04 21.38
N LEU A 278 7.20 6.24 21.48
CA LEU A 278 7.95 6.86 20.38
C LEU A 278 9.22 6.09 20.01
N SER A 279 9.91 5.45 20.97
CA SER A 279 11.14 4.70 20.70
C SER A 279 10.83 3.39 19.94
N GLY A 280 9.86 2.61 20.42
CA GLY A 280 9.42 1.40 19.73
C GLY A 280 8.92 1.68 18.32
N ALA A 281 8.06 2.71 18.18
CA ALA A 281 7.58 3.17 16.89
C ALA A 281 8.69 3.63 15.95
N ALA A 282 9.69 4.37 16.45
CA ALA A 282 10.83 4.80 15.65
C ALA A 282 11.68 3.62 15.17
N SER A 283 11.85 2.58 15.99
CA SER A 283 12.54 1.35 15.57
C SER A 283 11.86 0.69 14.37
N PHE A 284 10.52 0.56 14.41
CA PHE A 284 9.75 0.04 13.28
C PHE A 284 9.82 0.98 12.06
N ALA A 285 9.68 2.29 12.26
CA ALA A 285 9.73 3.29 11.19
C ALA A 285 11.07 3.29 10.45
N ARG A 286 12.20 3.20 11.17
CA ARG A 286 13.54 3.12 10.57
C ARG A 286 13.68 1.88 9.69
N THR A 287 13.19 0.75 10.18
CA THR A 287 13.24 -0.52 9.45
C THR A 287 12.34 -0.50 8.21
N ALA A 288 11.17 0.16 8.29
CA ALA A 288 10.28 0.37 7.16
C ALA A 288 10.89 1.28 6.07
N MET A 289 11.65 2.31 6.48
CA MET A 289 12.21 3.29 5.55
C MET A 289 13.41 2.78 4.75
N ILE A 290 14.22 1.84 5.27
CA ILE A 290 15.43 1.37 4.56
C ILE A 290 15.09 0.76 3.18
N PRO A 291 14.16 -0.21 3.04
CA PRO A 291 13.75 -0.71 1.73
C PRO A 291 13.22 0.37 0.77
N TRP A 292 12.60 1.42 1.33
CA TRP A 292 12.06 2.54 0.57
C TRP A 292 13.17 3.39 -0.06
N VAL A 293 14.19 3.71 0.73
CA VAL A 293 15.39 4.47 0.33
C VAL A 293 16.11 3.80 -0.84
N ILE A 294 16.16 2.47 -0.84
CA ILE A 294 16.77 1.66 -1.90
C ILE A 294 15.94 1.69 -3.19
N SER A 295 14.61 1.71 -3.07
CA SER A 295 13.72 1.52 -4.22
C SER A 295 13.79 2.65 -5.25
N ARG A 296 14.25 3.86 -4.88
CA ARG A 296 14.39 5.07 -5.73
C ARG A 296 13.14 5.43 -6.56
N ARG A 297 11.97 4.86 -6.24
CA ARG A 297 10.73 5.00 -7.01
C ARG A 297 9.73 5.86 -6.23
N ASN A 298 9.23 6.89 -6.89
CA ASN A 298 8.40 7.96 -6.33
C ASN A 298 6.98 7.54 -5.88
N GLN A 299 6.65 6.25 -5.82
CA GLN A 299 5.28 5.83 -6.16
C GLN A 299 4.43 5.21 -5.07
N SER A 300 4.84 5.30 -3.80
CA SER A 300 3.93 5.08 -2.66
C SER A 300 4.49 5.72 -1.39
N SER A 301 4.68 7.04 -1.37
CA SER A 301 5.11 7.76 -0.16
C SER A 301 4.11 7.67 1.01
N MET A 302 2.96 7.03 0.81
CA MET A 302 1.88 6.98 1.78
C MET A 302 2.28 6.28 3.09
N ALA A 303 2.97 5.14 3.06
CA ALA A 303 3.50 4.54 4.30
C ALA A 303 4.78 5.27 4.80
N ALA A 304 5.53 5.91 3.89
CA ALA A 304 6.78 6.59 4.20
C ALA A 304 6.57 7.94 4.91
N ILE A 305 5.50 8.67 4.62
CA ILE A 305 5.19 9.97 5.26
C ILE A 305 5.01 9.78 6.77
N PRO A 306 4.10 8.91 7.27
CA PRO A 306 3.96 8.66 8.71
C PRO A 306 5.25 8.16 9.36
N CYS A 307 5.98 7.23 8.71
CA CYS A 307 7.26 6.76 9.22
C CYS A 307 8.27 7.91 9.37
N GLY A 308 8.34 8.80 8.37
CA GLY A 308 9.21 9.97 8.38
C GLY A 308 8.85 10.96 9.49
N VAL A 309 7.56 11.18 9.75
CA VAL A 309 7.08 12.01 10.87
C VAL A 309 7.55 11.42 12.20
N VAL A 310 7.34 10.11 12.41
CA VAL A 310 7.77 9.40 13.63
C VAL A 310 9.28 9.51 13.83
N ILE A 311 10.08 9.21 12.79
CA ILE A 311 11.54 9.30 12.86
C ILE A 311 12.00 10.72 13.16
N THR A 312 11.36 11.72 12.55
CA THR A 312 11.73 13.12 12.77
C THR A 312 11.49 13.52 14.22
N GLU A 313 10.34 13.18 14.79
CA GLU A 313 10.04 13.51 16.18
C GLU A 313 10.95 12.75 17.17
N TRP A 314 11.19 11.47 16.89
CA TRP A 314 12.13 10.67 17.68
C TRP A 314 13.55 11.25 17.64
N ALA A 315 14.05 11.60 16.47
CA ALA A 315 15.39 12.18 16.33
C ALA A 315 15.50 13.56 17.01
N ILE A 316 14.45 14.36 16.98
CA ILE A 316 14.39 15.60 17.78
C ILE A 316 14.58 15.28 19.26
N ASN A 317 13.82 14.32 19.78
CA ASN A 317 13.91 13.93 21.18
C ASN A 317 15.32 13.43 21.57
N VAL A 318 15.96 12.64 20.71
CA VAL A 318 17.33 12.14 20.92
C VAL A 318 18.35 13.28 20.94
N LEU A 319 18.30 14.17 19.94
CA LEU A 319 19.26 15.27 19.80
C LEU A 319 19.10 16.36 20.88
N GLU A 320 17.87 16.61 21.33
CA GLU A 320 17.58 17.59 22.39
C GLU A 320 17.95 17.07 23.79
N ASN A 321 17.69 15.79 24.08
CA ASN A 321 17.64 15.29 25.46
C ASN A 321 18.64 14.18 25.81
N GLN A 322 19.30 13.54 24.82
CA GLN A 322 20.06 12.31 25.06
C GLN A 322 21.47 12.36 24.47
N ARG A 323 22.38 13.08 25.14
CA ARG A 323 23.82 13.01 24.83
C ARG A 323 24.38 11.67 25.28
N ASP A 324 24.81 10.86 24.31
CA ASP A 324 25.49 9.57 24.46
C ASP A 324 24.59 8.46 25.05
N SER A 325 23.52 8.15 24.32
CA SER A 325 22.58 7.05 24.61
C SER A 325 22.55 5.99 23.48
N PRO A 326 22.05 4.77 23.75
CA PRO A 326 21.79 3.77 22.71
C PRO A 326 20.89 4.28 21.57
N GLU A 327 20.01 5.24 21.86
CA GLU A 327 19.16 5.88 20.85
C GLU A 327 19.97 6.77 19.90
N LYS A 328 21.02 7.43 20.41
CA LYS A 328 21.96 8.19 19.58
C LYS A 328 22.75 7.26 18.65
N ASP A 329 23.18 6.10 19.15
CA ASP A 329 23.82 5.07 18.32
C ASP A 329 22.87 4.53 17.24
N ALA A 330 21.60 4.32 17.59
CA ALA A 330 20.57 3.92 16.63
C ALA A 330 20.31 4.99 15.56
N LEU A 331 20.41 6.28 15.91
CA LEU A 331 20.25 7.40 14.97
C LEU A 331 21.40 7.41 13.97
N LEU A 332 22.63 7.23 14.44
CA LEU A 332 23.83 7.14 13.61
C LEU A 332 23.80 5.92 12.69
N ALA A 333 23.41 4.75 13.20
CA ALA A 333 23.28 3.54 12.39
C ALA A 333 22.25 3.69 11.25
N PHE A 334 21.16 4.41 11.52
CA PHE A 334 20.16 4.72 10.51
C PHE A 334 20.64 5.77 9.49
N GLU A 335 21.36 6.80 9.95
CA GLU A 335 22.07 7.75 9.09
C GLU A 335 23.00 7.03 8.10
N ASP A 336 23.83 6.10 8.59
CA ASP A 336 24.75 5.33 7.77
C ASP A 336 24.03 4.42 6.78
N SER A 337 22.94 3.79 7.21
CA SER A 337 22.10 2.93 6.35
C SER A 337 21.50 3.71 5.18
N ILE A 338 21.10 4.97 5.40
CA ILE A 338 20.57 5.83 4.33
C ILE A 338 21.71 6.37 3.46
N ARG A 339 22.81 6.81 4.09
CA ARG A 339 23.96 7.43 3.43
C ARG A 339 24.57 6.53 2.35
N ALA A 340 24.54 5.22 2.57
CA ALA A 340 24.98 4.23 1.58
C ALA A 340 24.26 4.35 0.22
N TYR A 341 23.04 4.90 0.20
CA TYR A 341 22.22 5.01 -1.00
C TYR A 341 22.00 6.46 -1.46
N TRP A 342 22.09 7.42 -0.53
CA TRP A 342 21.80 8.83 -0.75
C TRP A 342 22.76 9.76 0.00
N PRO A 343 23.38 10.75 -0.66
CA PRO A 343 24.21 11.73 0.04
C PRO A 343 23.31 12.63 0.91
N VAL A 344 23.30 12.35 2.21
CA VAL A 344 22.63 13.15 3.24
C VAL A 344 23.66 13.83 4.13
N ALA A 345 23.34 15.05 4.57
CA ALA A 345 24.11 15.71 5.63
C ALA A 345 24.06 14.87 6.91
N SER A 346 25.09 14.98 7.75
CA SER A 346 25.11 14.40 9.08
C SER A 346 23.91 14.86 9.91
N PHE A 347 23.37 13.97 10.74
CA PHE A 347 22.23 14.27 11.62
C PHE A 347 22.67 15.05 12.86
N GLU A 348 23.35 16.18 12.63
CA GLU A 348 23.86 17.08 13.68
C GLU A 348 22.76 17.98 14.27
N SER A 349 21.62 18.08 13.59
CA SER A 349 20.48 18.87 14.07
C SER A 349 19.15 18.25 13.63
N PRO A 350 18.06 18.52 14.37
CA PRO A 350 16.70 18.22 13.93
C PRO A 350 16.38 18.63 12.49
N ILE A 351 16.88 19.80 12.07
CA ILE A 351 16.64 20.34 10.73
C ILE A 351 17.33 19.49 9.67
N ALA A 352 18.54 18.99 9.95
CA ALA A 352 19.27 18.10 9.04
C ALA A 352 18.52 16.77 8.86
N VAL A 353 18.02 16.20 9.96
CA VAL A 353 17.19 14.97 9.93
C VAL A 353 15.94 15.21 9.10
N TRP A 354 15.17 16.26 9.40
CA TRP A 354 13.94 16.57 8.65
C TRP A 354 14.22 16.76 7.17
N ARG A 355 15.30 17.45 6.78
CA ARG A 355 15.66 17.62 5.37
C ARG A 355 15.99 16.28 4.70
N ALA A 356 16.72 15.40 5.37
CA ALA A 356 17.05 14.08 4.84
C ALA A 356 15.81 13.20 4.67
N ILE A 357 14.98 13.13 5.72
CA ILE A 357 13.71 12.38 5.69
C ILE A 357 12.76 12.94 4.64
N ARG A 358 12.61 14.26 4.60
CA ARG A 358 11.80 14.95 3.59
C ARG A 358 12.30 14.58 2.20
N ARG A 359 13.61 14.56 1.92
CA ARG A 359 14.13 14.12 0.61
C ARG A 359 13.71 12.69 0.28
N ILE A 360 13.85 11.76 1.23
CA ILE A 360 13.44 10.35 1.03
C ILE A 360 11.93 10.23 0.76
N VAL A 361 11.13 11.00 1.49
CA VAL A 361 9.66 11.01 1.37
C VAL A 361 9.19 11.69 0.08
N PHE A 362 9.84 12.79 -0.32
CA PHE A 362 9.38 13.66 -1.39
C PHE A 362 10.01 13.43 -2.76
N ASN A 363 11.10 12.66 -2.93
CA ASN A 363 11.50 12.01 -4.19
C ASN A 363 12.92 11.45 -4.15
N GLY A 364 13.08 10.33 -4.90
CA GLY A 364 14.29 9.84 -5.61
C GLY A 364 15.29 10.94 -6.00
N PRO A 365 16.60 10.64 -6.14
CA PRO A 365 17.70 11.61 -6.03
C PRO A 365 17.43 12.87 -6.85
N GLY A 366 17.17 13.98 -6.16
CA GLY A 366 17.45 15.29 -6.72
C GLY A 366 18.96 15.40 -6.87
N MET A 367 19.41 15.76 -8.07
CA MET A 367 20.66 16.52 -8.18
C MET A 367 20.59 17.74 -7.25
#